data_AF-A0A6J5KH85-F1
#
_entry.id   AF-A0A6J5KH85-F1
#
_cell.length_a   1.000
_cell.length_b   1.000
_cell.length_c   1.000
_cell.angle_alpha   90.00
_cell.angle_beta   90.00
_cell.angle_gamma   90.00
#
_symmetry.space_group_name_H-M   'P 1'
#
loop_
_entity.id
_entity.type
_entity.pdbx_description
1 polymer ?
#
loop_
_entity_poly.entity_id
_entity_poly.type
_entity_poly.pdbx_seq_one_letter_code
_entity_poly.pdbx_strand_id
1 'polypeptide(L)'
;MRNANVERLLTKLLGHENTELLFSTLNVPAILQDWEDGTVTRAELAQAMNMALFEDLLQRSPNGRTYTNDAIANGGSVYFDHGALRTVRWPHNGALPPGEGAFTRILRPLGFRLNGRYPLDKLGMTGRAYAHEDAPDEIAQFFVSELHPERFSKEFQTAVTNVVKSSKDPLTPAAISQLSDLERDGSLPFEAAQELLPVIVGAFARQHDIPSEADYEALLLESAEMAWISTEGNAFNHATDRVDDVFALSDAEKAKGRPMKPEVERSRSGRVFQTAYRADTVRREFRSADGRTVTREVPGSFYEFITRKRAFDQKERRWQTDLRFDAGNATGIFKMTASAAK
;
A
#
# COMPACT_ATOMS: atom_id res chain seq x y z
N MET A 1 7.48 13.38 -22.66
CA MET A 1 8.82 12.76 -22.63
C MET A 1 8.85 11.85 -21.41
N ARG A 2 9.40 10.63 -21.51
CA ARG A 2 9.50 9.73 -20.35
C ARG A 2 10.77 10.07 -19.57
N ASN A 3 10.67 10.05 -18.24
CA ASN A 3 11.82 10.26 -17.37
C ASN A 3 12.76 9.06 -17.48
N ALA A 4 13.96 9.27 -18.02
CA ALA A 4 14.91 8.20 -18.32
C ALA A 4 15.45 7.51 -17.06
N ASN A 5 15.60 8.24 -15.95
CA ASN A 5 16.04 7.67 -14.68
C ASN A 5 15.00 6.64 -14.16
N VAL A 6 13.73 7.05 -14.09
CA VAL A 6 12.63 6.17 -13.63
C VAL A 6 12.48 4.96 -14.56
N GLU A 7 12.54 5.17 -15.88
CA GLU A 7 12.46 4.08 -16.87
C GLU A 7 13.58 3.06 -16.73
N ARG A 8 14.82 3.51 -16.56
CA ARG A 8 15.97 2.62 -16.37
C ARG A 8 15.90 1.86 -15.04
N LEU A 9 15.49 2.53 -13.96
CA LEU A 9 15.30 1.90 -12.64
C LEU A 9 14.25 0.79 -12.71
N LEU A 10 13.08 1.07 -13.28
CA LEU A 10 12.00 0.10 -13.43
C LEU A 10 12.38 -1.04 -14.37
N THR A 11 13.02 -0.74 -15.50
CA THR A 11 13.46 -1.77 -16.47
C THR A 11 14.45 -2.73 -15.83
N LYS A 12 15.35 -2.23 -14.97
CA LYS A 12 16.29 -3.07 -14.23
C LYS A 12 15.59 -3.98 -13.23
N LEU A 13 14.56 -3.48 -12.54
CA LEU A 13 13.85 -4.21 -11.49
C LEU A 13 12.81 -5.20 -12.05
N LEU A 14 12.00 -4.78 -13.00
CA LEU A 14 10.79 -5.48 -13.45
C LEU A 14 10.88 -6.01 -14.89
N GLY A 15 11.90 -5.61 -15.64
CA GLY A 15 12.03 -5.91 -17.07
C GLY A 15 11.27 -4.93 -17.97
N HIS A 16 11.66 -4.90 -19.26
CA HIS A 16 11.16 -3.92 -20.23
C HIS A 16 9.63 -3.97 -20.41
N GLU A 17 9.04 -5.17 -20.53
CA GLU A 17 7.59 -5.32 -20.78
C GLU A 17 6.75 -4.74 -19.64
N ASN A 18 7.10 -5.04 -18.39
CA ASN A 18 6.39 -4.51 -17.22
C ASN A 18 6.58 -2.99 -17.08
N THR A 19 7.77 -2.48 -17.39
CA THR A 19 8.03 -1.03 -17.40
C THR A 19 7.15 -0.33 -18.42
N GLU A 20 7.09 -0.82 -19.66
CA GLU A 20 6.23 -0.25 -20.70
C GLU A 20 4.76 -0.25 -20.28
N LEU A 21 4.29 -1.37 -19.72
CA LEU A 21 2.92 -1.47 -19.22
C LEU A 21 2.67 -0.43 -18.14
N LEU A 22 3.56 -0.29 -17.16
CA LEU A 22 3.42 0.69 -16.08
C LEU A 22 3.38 2.14 -16.60
N PHE A 23 4.25 2.52 -17.53
CA PHE A 23 4.22 3.86 -18.13
C PHE A 23 2.97 4.11 -18.99
N SER A 24 2.38 3.07 -19.57
CA SER A 24 1.09 3.20 -20.27
C SER A 24 -0.10 3.25 -19.32
N THR A 25 0.04 2.65 -18.12
CA THR A 25 -1.03 2.54 -17.14
C THR A 25 -1.12 3.78 -16.27
N LEU A 26 0.00 4.23 -15.72
CA LEU A 26 0.04 5.21 -14.63
C LEU A 26 0.30 6.62 -15.13
N ASN A 27 -0.37 7.59 -14.52
CA ASN A 27 0.00 8.99 -14.65
C ASN A 27 1.42 9.23 -14.10
N VAL A 28 2.15 10.15 -14.73
CA VAL A 28 3.48 10.56 -14.29
C VAL A 28 3.39 11.98 -13.71
N PRO A 29 3.81 12.21 -12.45
CA PRO A 29 3.84 13.53 -11.85
C PRO A 29 4.58 14.56 -12.70
N ALA A 30 4.05 15.78 -12.78
CA ALA A 30 4.61 16.85 -13.61
C ALA A 30 6.06 17.20 -13.22
N ILE A 31 6.41 17.09 -11.94
CA ILE A 31 7.78 17.33 -11.44
C ILE A 31 8.83 16.43 -12.09
N LEU A 32 8.44 15.27 -12.65
CA LEU A 32 9.36 14.31 -13.27
C LEU A 32 9.60 14.59 -14.76
N GLN A 33 9.02 15.67 -15.30
CA GLN A 33 9.25 16.09 -16.69
C GLN A 33 10.66 16.62 -16.92
N ASP A 34 11.29 17.14 -15.86
CA ASP A 34 12.69 17.58 -15.85
C ASP A 34 13.53 16.61 -15.03
N TRP A 35 14.70 16.22 -15.55
CA TRP A 35 15.65 15.37 -14.83
C TRP A 35 17.08 15.61 -15.28
N GLU A 36 18.03 15.18 -14.45
CA GLU A 36 19.45 15.11 -14.77
C GLU A 36 19.85 13.64 -14.94
N ASP A 37 20.44 13.29 -16.09
CA ASP A 37 20.88 11.92 -16.33
C ASP A 37 21.99 11.52 -15.35
N GLY A 38 21.84 10.36 -14.71
CA GLY A 38 22.80 9.86 -13.73
C GLY A 38 22.57 10.32 -12.28
N THR A 39 21.68 11.29 -12.05
CA THR A 39 21.29 11.76 -10.71
C THR A 39 19.80 11.49 -10.49
N VAL A 40 19.48 10.63 -9.52
CA VAL A 40 18.10 10.25 -9.19
C VAL A 40 17.66 11.02 -7.95
N THR A 41 16.71 11.93 -8.13
CA THR A 41 16.05 12.65 -7.05
C THR A 41 15.19 11.71 -6.20
N ARG A 42 14.91 12.12 -4.95
CA ARG A 42 13.99 11.39 -4.08
C ARG A 42 12.59 11.24 -4.67
N ALA A 43 12.12 12.22 -5.45
CA ALA A 43 10.84 12.18 -6.14
C ALA A 43 10.81 11.10 -7.25
N GLU A 44 11.88 11.00 -8.04
CA GLU A 44 12.02 9.95 -9.06
C GLU A 44 12.09 8.57 -8.41
N LEU A 45 12.87 8.41 -7.33
CA LEU A 45 12.99 7.13 -6.63
C LEU A 45 11.67 6.74 -5.94
N ALA A 46 10.97 7.70 -5.33
CA ALA A 46 9.65 7.48 -4.74
C ALA A 46 8.63 7.06 -5.79
N GLN A 47 8.61 7.70 -6.96
CA GLN A 47 7.74 7.31 -8.06
C GLN A 47 8.07 5.91 -8.58
N ALA A 48 9.35 5.60 -8.81
CA ALA A 48 9.77 4.25 -9.23
C ALA A 48 9.34 3.18 -8.23
N MET A 49 9.51 3.44 -6.93
CA MET A 49 9.03 2.54 -5.87
C MET A 49 7.50 2.38 -5.91
N ASN A 50 6.76 3.48 -6.03
CA ASN A 50 5.29 3.44 -6.11
C ASN A 50 4.79 2.63 -7.31
N MET A 51 5.42 2.79 -8.48
CA MET A 51 5.08 2.05 -9.70
C MET A 51 5.38 0.55 -9.54
N ALA A 52 6.51 0.20 -8.92
CA ALA A 52 6.86 -1.19 -8.65
C ALA A 52 5.90 -1.86 -7.63
N LEU A 53 5.53 -1.15 -6.56
CA LEU A 53 4.57 -1.63 -5.57
C LEU A 53 3.15 -1.76 -6.14
N PHE A 54 2.79 -0.89 -7.09
CA PHE A 54 1.53 -1.00 -7.82
C PHE A 54 1.49 -2.27 -8.68
N GLU A 55 2.55 -2.56 -9.44
CA GLU A 55 2.64 -3.80 -10.23
C GLU A 55 2.58 -5.05 -9.34
N ASP A 56 3.35 -5.07 -8.24
CA ASP A 56 3.35 -6.15 -7.25
C ASP A 56 1.92 -6.41 -6.70
N LEU A 57 1.15 -5.36 -6.41
CA LEU A 57 -0.25 -5.52 -6.02
C LEU A 57 -1.11 -6.10 -7.14
N LEU A 58 -0.98 -5.62 -8.38
CA LEU A 58 -1.79 -6.10 -9.49
C LEU A 58 -1.50 -7.56 -9.86
N GLN A 59 -0.31 -8.09 -9.56
CA GLN A 59 -0.01 -9.53 -9.71
C GLN A 59 -0.86 -10.42 -8.79
N ARG A 60 -1.34 -9.88 -7.67
CA ARG A 60 -2.18 -10.58 -6.69
C ARG A 60 -3.60 -10.02 -6.57
N SER A 61 -3.99 -9.09 -7.44
CA SER A 61 -5.37 -8.58 -7.55
C SER A 61 -5.89 -8.69 -8.98
N PRO A 62 -6.44 -9.86 -9.37
CA PRO A 62 -7.03 -10.07 -10.69
C PRO A 62 -8.10 -9.04 -11.07
N ASN A 63 -8.94 -8.61 -10.12
CA ASN A 63 -9.94 -7.58 -10.37
C ASN A 63 -9.29 -6.23 -10.69
N GLY A 64 -8.28 -5.82 -9.91
CA GLY A 64 -7.48 -4.63 -10.21
C GLY A 64 -6.81 -4.70 -11.58
N ARG A 65 -6.16 -5.82 -11.90
CA ARG A 65 -5.51 -6.02 -13.21
C ARG A 65 -6.49 -5.89 -14.37
N THR A 66 -7.68 -6.47 -14.22
CA THR A 66 -8.67 -6.40 -15.29
C THR A 66 -9.17 -4.97 -15.49
N TYR A 67 -9.42 -4.24 -14.39
CA TYR A 67 -9.78 -2.83 -14.44
C TYR A 67 -8.72 -1.98 -15.16
N THR A 68 -7.45 -2.13 -14.77
CA THR A 68 -6.37 -1.31 -15.36
C THR A 68 -6.18 -1.61 -16.84
N ASN A 69 -6.33 -2.87 -17.25
CA ASN A 69 -6.30 -3.24 -18.67
C ASN A 69 -7.47 -2.62 -19.45
N ASP A 70 -8.68 -2.65 -18.89
CA ASP A 70 -9.87 -2.02 -19.49
C ASP A 70 -9.68 -0.49 -19.59
N ALA A 71 -9.08 0.16 -18.58
CA ALA A 71 -8.82 1.60 -18.60
C ALA A 71 -7.90 2.00 -19.77
N ILE A 72 -6.79 1.27 -19.97
CA ILE A 72 -5.84 1.51 -21.06
C ILE A 72 -6.47 1.18 -22.42
N ALA A 73 -7.19 0.07 -22.53
CA ALA A 73 -7.85 -0.33 -23.78
C ALA A 73 -8.89 0.71 -24.25
N ASN A 74 -9.48 1.46 -23.31
CA ASN A 74 -10.39 2.57 -23.60
C ASN A 74 -9.68 3.92 -23.82
N GLY A 75 -8.35 3.94 -23.91
CA GLY A 75 -7.54 5.15 -24.13
C GLY A 75 -7.35 6.02 -22.89
N GLY A 76 -7.66 5.49 -21.70
CA GLY A 76 -7.46 6.16 -20.42
C GLY A 76 -6.15 5.78 -19.74
N SER A 77 -6.01 6.21 -18.49
CA SER A 77 -4.91 5.89 -17.58
C SER A 77 -5.45 5.80 -16.15
N VAL A 78 -4.61 5.33 -15.23
CA VAL A 78 -4.85 5.25 -13.79
C VAL A 78 -4.11 6.39 -13.10
N TYR A 79 -4.77 7.05 -12.16
CA TYR A 79 -4.14 8.01 -11.28
C TYR A 79 -3.85 7.35 -9.94
N PHE A 80 -2.60 6.93 -9.69
CA PHE A 80 -2.30 6.23 -8.44
C PHE A 80 -2.35 7.18 -7.23
N ASP A 81 -3.44 7.12 -6.46
CA ASP A 81 -3.72 8.06 -5.38
C ASP A 81 -2.91 7.74 -4.12
N HIS A 82 -2.94 6.47 -3.72
CA HIS A 82 -2.22 5.98 -2.56
C HIS A 82 -2.12 4.45 -2.55
N GLY A 83 -1.08 3.95 -1.88
CA GLY A 83 -1.00 2.57 -1.42
C GLY A 83 -1.21 2.50 0.09
N ALA A 84 -1.92 1.48 0.55
CA ALA A 84 -2.12 1.25 1.98
C ALA A 84 -1.45 -0.04 2.43
N LEU A 85 -0.81 -0.02 3.60
CA LEU A 85 -0.19 -1.17 4.22
C LEU A 85 -0.47 -1.24 5.71
N ARG A 86 -0.14 -2.37 6.29
CA ARG A 86 -0.35 -2.67 7.71
C ARG A 86 0.94 -3.08 8.38
N THR A 87 1.03 -2.78 9.66
CA THR A 87 2.16 -3.05 10.54
C THR A 87 1.63 -3.47 11.91
N VAL A 88 2.49 -4.12 12.71
CA VAL A 88 2.15 -4.54 14.07
C VAL A 88 3.02 -3.76 15.05
N ARG A 89 2.41 -2.98 15.94
CA ARG A 89 3.13 -2.26 16.99
C ARG A 89 3.32 -3.18 18.19
N TRP A 90 4.31 -4.07 18.08
CA TRP A 90 4.58 -5.09 19.09
C TRP A 90 6.08 -5.20 19.41
N PRO A 91 6.50 -5.31 20.68
CA PRO A 91 7.92 -5.39 21.02
C PRO A 91 8.59 -6.70 20.56
N HIS A 92 7.83 -7.80 20.48
CA HIS A 92 8.36 -9.11 20.08
C HIS A 92 8.28 -9.33 18.56
N ASN A 93 8.79 -8.37 17.78
CA ASN A 93 8.63 -8.31 16.32
C ASN A 93 9.90 -8.74 15.55
N GLY A 94 10.65 -9.70 16.08
CA GLY A 94 11.92 -10.14 15.52
C GLY A 94 12.92 -8.99 15.37
N ALA A 95 13.55 -8.89 14.20
CA ALA A 95 14.47 -7.80 13.86
C ALA A 95 13.76 -6.59 13.20
N LEU A 96 12.48 -6.72 12.84
CA LEU A 96 11.75 -5.65 12.17
C LEU A 96 11.32 -4.58 13.20
N PRO A 97 11.59 -3.28 12.97
CA PRO A 97 11.13 -2.24 13.87
C PRO A 97 9.61 -2.28 14.07
N PRO A 98 9.11 -2.03 15.29
CA PRO A 98 7.68 -2.15 15.59
C PRO A 98 6.85 -1.08 14.89
N GLY A 99 5.67 -1.48 14.41
CA GLY A 99 4.66 -0.57 13.86
C GLY A 99 5.16 0.21 12.64
N GLU A 100 4.80 1.49 12.56
CA GLU A 100 5.16 2.36 11.44
C GLU A 100 6.65 2.69 11.41
N GLY A 101 7.41 2.40 12.48
CA GLY A 101 8.85 2.55 12.51
C GLY A 101 9.56 1.77 11.40
N ALA A 102 8.99 0.63 10.99
CA ALA A 102 9.53 -0.18 9.88
C ALA A 102 9.53 0.57 8.54
N PHE A 103 8.55 1.46 8.31
CA PHE A 103 8.32 2.14 7.03
C PHE A 103 8.66 3.61 7.05
N THR A 104 8.47 4.32 8.17
CA THR A 104 8.83 5.74 8.27
C THR A 104 10.31 5.98 8.06
N ARG A 105 11.19 5.02 8.39
CA ARG A 105 12.62 5.05 8.07
C ARG A 105 12.95 4.89 6.57
N ILE A 106 11.98 4.49 5.75
CA ILE A 106 12.07 4.43 4.28
C ILE A 106 11.41 5.66 3.68
N LEU A 107 10.16 5.91 4.09
CA LEU A 107 9.30 6.96 3.55
C LEU A 107 9.87 8.37 3.81
N ARG A 108 10.42 8.64 5.00
CA ARG A 108 10.93 9.98 5.32
C ARG A 108 12.12 10.41 4.44
N PRO A 109 13.17 9.59 4.26
CA PRO A 109 14.24 9.88 3.30
C PRO A 109 13.77 10.12 1.87
N LEU A 110 12.73 9.38 1.44
CA LEU A 110 12.11 9.55 0.13
C LEU A 110 11.30 10.85 0.02
N GLY A 111 11.20 11.68 1.06
CA GLY A 111 10.48 12.95 1.02
C GLY A 111 9.02 12.88 1.48
N PHE A 112 8.55 11.73 1.99
CA PHE A 112 7.21 11.63 2.54
C PHE A 112 7.11 12.22 3.96
N ARG A 113 6.07 13.02 4.19
CA ARG A 113 5.77 13.69 5.47
C ARG A 113 4.39 13.28 5.98
N LEU A 114 4.25 13.23 7.31
CA LEU A 114 2.97 12.93 7.95
C LEU A 114 1.92 13.96 7.54
N ASN A 115 0.84 13.50 6.92
CA ASN A 115 -0.26 14.30 6.37
C ASN A 115 -1.60 14.03 7.10
N GLY A 116 -1.60 13.18 8.13
CA GLY A 116 -2.76 12.97 8.98
C GLY A 116 -2.65 11.75 9.87
N ARG A 117 -3.37 11.77 10.99
CA ARG A 117 -3.49 10.66 11.94
C ARG A 117 -4.96 10.31 12.14
N TYR A 118 -5.27 9.03 12.03
CA TYR A 118 -6.63 8.50 11.98
C TYR A 118 -6.75 7.36 13.01
N PRO A 119 -7.30 7.61 14.21
CA PRO A 119 -7.59 6.55 15.16
C PRO A 119 -8.62 5.58 14.58
N LEU A 120 -8.32 4.28 14.57
CA LEU A 120 -9.19 3.21 14.07
C LEU A 120 -9.58 2.30 15.23
N ASP A 121 -10.12 2.91 16.29
CA ASP A 121 -10.29 2.24 17.59
C ASP A 121 -11.12 0.97 17.54
N LYS A 122 -12.12 0.92 16.64
CA LYS A 122 -12.96 -0.27 16.45
C LYS A 122 -12.19 -1.48 15.91
N LEU A 123 -11.07 -1.25 15.24
CA LEU A 123 -10.20 -2.30 14.68
C LEU A 123 -8.97 -2.56 15.58
N GLY A 124 -8.83 -1.83 16.68
CA GLY A 124 -7.61 -1.86 17.48
C GLY A 124 -6.40 -1.33 16.72
N MET A 125 -6.57 -0.37 15.80
CA MET A 125 -5.50 0.17 14.95
C MET A 125 -5.37 1.69 15.02
N THR A 126 -4.25 2.23 14.52
CA THR A 126 -4.07 3.65 14.16
C THR A 126 -3.58 3.73 12.72
N GLY A 127 -4.25 4.49 11.87
CA GLY A 127 -3.78 4.83 10.53
C GLY A 127 -3.06 6.17 10.50
N ARG A 128 -2.04 6.29 9.65
CA ARG A 128 -1.38 7.57 9.33
C ARG A 128 -1.17 7.69 7.83
N ALA A 129 -1.46 8.88 7.31
CA ALA A 129 -1.22 9.21 5.91
C ALA A 129 0.12 9.93 5.76
N TYR A 130 0.86 9.61 4.71
CA TYR A 130 2.11 10.26 4.37
C TYR A 130 2.05 10.75 2.92
N ALA A 131 2.24 12.05 2.71
CA ALA A 131 2.27 12.68 1.39
C ALA A 131 3.69 13.11 1.04
N HIS A 132 4.05 13.00 -0.24
CA HIS A 132 5.37 13.41 -0.71
C HIS A 132 5.49 14.93 -0.71
N GLU A 133 6.54 15.50 -0.13
CA GLU A 133 6.62 16.96 0.02
C GLU A 133 6.84 17.72 -1.30
N ASP A 134 7.53 17.10 -2.26
CA ASP A 134 7.82 17.74 -3.56
C ASP A 134 6.61 17.77 -4.52
N ALA A 135 5.69 16.82 -4.40
CA ALA A 135 4.50 16.71 -5.27
C ALA A 135 3.34 16.01 -4.53
N PRO A 136 2.79 16.63 -3.45
CA PRO A 136 1.88 15.96 -2.51
C PRO A 136 0.55 15.55 -3.12
N ASP A 137 0.13 16.19 -4.21
CA ASP A 137 -1.12 15.87 -4.91
C ASP A 137 -0.94 14.80 -5.98
N GLU A 138 0.28 14.64 -6.51
CA GLU A 138 0.58 13.84 -7.71
C GLU A 138 1.31 12.53 -7.42
N ILE A 139 2.26 12.53 -6.49
CA ILE A 139 2.92 11.30 -6.04
C ILE A 139 2.00 10.60 -5.05
N ALA A 140 1.72 9.32 -5.30
CA ALA A 140 0.83 8.50 -4.48
C ALA A 140 1.20 8.57 -2.99
N GLN A 141 0.20 8.79 -2.13
CA GLN A 141 0.40 8.80 -0.68
C GLN A 141 0.61 7.38 -0.13
N PHE A 142 1.13 7.28 1.09
CA PHE A 142 1.11 6.04 1.86
C PHE A 142 0.13 6.13 3.01
N PHE A 143 -0.77 5.16 3.12
CA PHE A 143 -1.58 4.96 4.32
C PHE A 143 -1.02 3.80 5.15
N VAL A 144 -0.28 4.11 6.22
CA VAL A 144 0.35 3.13 7.10
C VAL A 144 -0.52 2.91 8.31
N SER A 145 -1.02 1.69 8.49
CA SER A 145 -1.81 1.31 9.67
C SER A 145 -0.98 0.49 10.65
N GLU A 146 -1.13 0.76 11.94
CA GLU A 146 -0.52 0.03 13.05
C GLU A 146 -1.60 -0.67 13.86
N LEU A 147 -1.51 -2.00 13.99
CA LEU A 147 -2.30 -2.77 14.96
C LEU A 147 -1.69 -2.65 16.36
N HIS A 148 -2.54 -2.59 17.38
CA HIS A 148 -2.20 -2.52 18.80
C HIS A 148 -2.65 -3.80 19.54
N PRO A 149 -1.82 -4.87 19.58
CA PRO A 149 -2.20 -6.16 20.16
C PRO A 149 -2.56 -6.11 21.65
N GLU A 150 -2.10 -5.09 22.39
CA GLU A 150 -2.41 -4.89 23.81
C GLU A 150 -3.90 -4.68 24.10
N ARG A 151 -4.71 -4.43 23.06
CA ARG A 151 -6.17 -4.23 23.15
C ARG A 151 -6.97 -5.54 23.08
N PHE A 152 -6.30 -6.68 22.86
CA PHE A 152 -6.91 -7.99 22.66
C PHE A 152 -6.57 -8.97 23.79
N SER A 153 -7.11 -10.19 23.74
CA SER A 153 -6.86 -11.23 24.75
C SER A 153 -5.38 -11.62 24.89
N LYS A 154 -5.03 -12.37 25.94
CA LYS A 154 -3.67 -12.86 26.15
C LYS A 154 -3.31 -13.97 25.17
N GLU A 155 -4.31 -14.76 24.81
CA GLU A 155 -4.25 -15.80 23.78
C GLU A 155 -3.91 -15.17 22.43
N PHE A 156 -4.60 -14.10 22.06
CA PHE A 156 -4.33 -13.32 20.86
C PHE A 156 -2.92 -12.72 20.86
N GLN A 157 -2.52 -12.07 21.96
CA GLN A 157 -1.16 -11.50 22.10
C GLN A 157 -0.06 -12.57 21.95
N THR A 158 -0.33 -13.80 22.40
CA THR A 158 0.58 -14.94 22.23
C THR A 158 0.65 -15.37 20.77
N ALA A 159 -0.48 -15.48 20.09
CA ALA A 159 -0.52 -15.79 18.66
C ALA A 159 0.18 -14.71 17.81
N VAL A 160 -0.02 -13.43 18.12
CA VAL A 160 0.72 -12.32 17.48
C VAL A 160 2.22 -12.53 17.65
N THR A 161 2.67 -12.79 18.87
CA THR A 161 4.09 -13.03 19.17
C THR A 161 4.63 -14.21 18.36
N ASN A 162 3.90 -15.34 18.30
CA ASN A 162 4.33 -16.50 17.54
C ASN A 162 4.49 -16.22 16.05
N VAL A 163 3.59 -15.43 15.48
CA VAL A 163 3.63 -15.03 14.07
C VAL A 163 4.81 -14.09 13.80
N VAL A 164 4.93 -12.99 14.57
CA VAL A 164 5.85 -11.91 14.19
C VAL A 164 7.27 -12.03 14.78
N LYS A 165 7.52 -12.95 15.73
CA LYS A 165 8.84 -13.09 16.38
C LYS A 165 9.98 -13.45 15.43
N SER A 166 9.69 -14.03 14.27
CA SER A 166 10.71 -14.36 13.26
C SER A 166 10.83 -13.33 12.14
N SER A 167 10.19 -12.16 12.28
CA SER A 167 10.30 -11.09 11.29
C SER A 167 11.75 -10.67 11.10
N LYS A 168 12.19 -10.59 9.84
CA LYS A 168 13.52 -10.10 9.47
C LYS A 168 13.47 -8.60 9.22
N ASP A 169 14.62 -7.93 9.36
CA ASP A 169 14.78 -6.57 8.87
C ASP A 169 15.17 -6.62 7.38
N PRO A 170 14.32 -6.13 6.46
CA PRO A 170 14.62 -6.14 5.03
C PRO A 170 15.67 -5.09 4.63
N LEU A 171 15.92 -4.07 5.45
CA LEU A 171 16.88 -3.02 5.11
C LEU A 171 18.30 -3.44 5.46
N THR A 172 19.14 -3.54 4.43
CA THR A 172 20.58 -3.79 4.61
C THR A 172 21.29 -2.55 5.16
N PRO A 173 22.48 -2.70 5.78
CA PRO A 173 23.27 -1.54 6.21
C PRO A 173 23.59 -0.56 5.08
N ALA A 174 23.82 -1.07 3.86
CA ALA A 174 24.02 -0.24 2.68
C ALA A 174 22.77 0.58 2.33
N ALA A 175 21.58 -0.06 2.34
CA ALA A 175 20.32 0.64 2.09
C ALA A 175 20.03 1.72 3.14
N ILE A 176 20.36 1.46 4.42
CA ILE A 176 20.24 2.46 5.49
C ILE A 176 21.16 3.67 5.21
N SER A 177 22.41 3.43 4.79
CA SER A 177 23.33 4.51 4.41
C SER A 177 22.81 5.31 3.22
N GLN A 178 22.36 4.64 2.15
CA GLN A 178 21.83 5.28 0.95
C GLN A 178 20.58 6.11 1.25
N LEU A 179 19.69 5.61 2.12
CA LEU A 179 18.54 6.39 2.61
C LEU A 179 19.00 7.63 3.40
N SER A 180 20.03 7.51 4.24
CA SER A 180 20.58 8.68 4.95
C SER A 180 21.19 9.71 3.99
N ASP A 181 21.89 9.27 2.95
CA ASP A 181 22.44 10.16 1.92
C ASP A 181 21.32 10.84 1.13
N LEU A 182 20.26 10.09 0.77
CA LEU A 182 19.08 10.62 0.11
C LEU A 182 18.34 11.67 0.96
N GLU A 183 18.16 11.44 2.27
CA GLU A 183 17.52 12.41 3.17
C GLU A 183 18.35 13.70 3.26
N ARG A 184 19.68 13.60 3.23
CA ARG A 184 20.61 14.74 3.31
C ARG A 184 20.65 15.53 2.01
N ASP A 185 20.80 14.85 0.89
CA ASP A 185 21.17 15.46 -0.40
C ASP A 185 19.96 15.62 -1.35
N GLY A 186 18.82 14.99 -1.03
CA GLY A 186 17.60 15.00 -1.86
C GLY A 186 17.71 14.18 -3.15
N SER A 187 18.87 13.57 -3.40
CA SER A 187 19.17 12.76 -4.58
C SER A 187 20.25 11.71 -4.28
N LEU A 188 20.39 10.73 -5.18
CA LEU A 188 21.43 9.72 -5.18
C LEU A 188 22.02 9.58 -6.58
N PRO A 189 23.29 9.17 -6.73
CA PRO A 189 23.80 8.66 -7.99
C PRO A 189 22.93 7.49 -8.48
N PHE A 190 22.73 7.39 -9.79
CA PHE A 190 21.87 6.38 -10.41
C PHE A 190 22.17 4.95 -9.93
N GLU A 191 23.44 4.55 -9.87
CA GLU A 191 23.82 3.20 -9.44
C GLU A 191 23.40 2.91 -7.98
N ALA A 192 23.53 3.90 -7.09
CA ALA A 192 23.09 3.75 -5.70
C ALA A 192 21.56 3.65 -5.61
N ALA A 193 20.81 4.45 -6.38
CA ALA A 193 19.36 4.35 -6.46
C ALA A 193 18.90 2.99 -7.04
N GLN A 194 19.62 2.47 -8.04
CA GLN A 194 19.36 1.17 -8.67
C GLN A 194 19.56 0.01 -7.68
N GLU A 195 20.57 0.08 -6.81
CA GLU A 195 20.79 -0.91 -5.75
C GLU A 195 19.76 -0.78 -4.61
N LEU A 196 19.37 0.46 -4.27
CA LEU A 196 18.43 0.73 -3.19
C LEU A 196 17.00 0.30 -3.51
N LEU A 197 16.54 0.55 -4.74
CA LEU A 197 15.15 0.32 -5.16
C LEU A 197 14.62 -1.10 -4.85
N PRO A 198 15.28 -2.21 -5.23
CA PRO A 198 14.79 -3.55 -4.90
C PRO A 198 14.70 -3.80 -3.39
N VAL A 199 15.58 -3.19 -2.59
CA VAL A 199 15.58 -3.35 -1.13
C VAL A 199 14.37 -2.65 -0.50
N ILE A 200 14.09 -1.41 -0.89
CA ILE A 200 12.93 -0.67 -0.36
C ILE A 200 11.60 -1.23 -0.87
N VAL A 201 11.53 -1.72 -2.12
CA VAL A 201 10.35 -2.43 -2.63
C VAL A 201 10.13 -3.74 -1.87
N GLY A 202 11.19 -4.53 -1.65
CA GLY A 202 11.14 -5.78 -0.90
C GLY A 202 10.76 -5.64 0.59
N ALA A 203 10.81 -4.43 1.14
CA ALA A 203 10.32 -4.16 2.49
C ALA A 203 8.79 -4.30 2.61
N PHE A 204 8.04 -4.07 1.52
CA PHE A 204 6.58 -4.20 1.44
C PHE A 204 6.16 -5.64 1.15
N ALA A 205 6.58 -6.56 2.02
CA ALA A 205 6.30 -7.98 1.92
C ALA A 205 6.09 -8.62 3.30
N ARG A 206 5.85 -9.93 3.33
CA ARG A 206 5.83 -10.69 4.59
C ARG A 206 7.24 -10.97 5.07
N GLN A 207 7.62 -10.33 6.18
CA GLN A 207 8.98 -10.44 6.74
C GLN A 207 9.13 -11.59 7.75
N HIS A 208 8.02 -12.11 8.27
CA HIS A 208 7.97 -13.30 9.12
C HIS A 208 7.78 -14.60 8.32
N ASP A 209 8.06 -15.71 8.98
CA ASP A 209 7.89 -17.05 8.41
C ASP A 209 6.41 -17.39 8.17
N ILE A 210 6.17 -18.51 7.49
CA ILE A 210 4.82 -19.09 7.33
C ILE A 210 4.14 -19.23 8.71
N PRO A 211 2.97 -18.63 8.96
CA PRO A 211 2.31 -18.73 10.27
C PRO A 211 1.81 -20.16 10.52
N SER A 212 1.59 -20.51 11.79
CA SER A 212 0.85 -21.74 12.10
C SER A 212 -0.65 -21.54 11.80
N GLU A 213 -1.34 -22.61 11.42
CA GLU A 213 -2.79 -22.57 11.20
C GLU A 213 -3.53 -22.23 12.51
N ALA A 214 -3.06 -22.75 13.64
CA ALA A 214 -3.64 -22.49 14.95
C ALA A 214 -3.49 -21.01 15.39
N ASP A 215 -2.32 -20.41 15.20
CA ASP A 215 -2.13 -18.99 15.50
C ASP A 215 -2.99 -18.12 14.56
N TYR A 216 -3.07 -18.45 13.26
CA TYR A 216 -3.94 -17.74 12.32
C TYR A 216 -5.41 -17.78 12.77
N GLU A 217 -5.93 -18.95 13.15
CA GLU A 217 -7.31 -19.09 13.61
C GLU A 217 -7.54 -18.34 14.92
N ALA A 218 -6.61 -18.40 15.87
CA ALA A 218 -6.67 -17.63 17.12
C ALA A 218 -6.73 -16.12 16.86
N LEU A 219 -5.95 -15.62 15.89
CA LEU A 219 -6.00 -14.22 15.48
C LEU A 219 -7.34 -13.87 14.83
N LEU A 220 -7.83 -14.72 13.93
CA LEU A 220 -9.07 -14.48 13.18
C LEU A 220 -10.31 -14.38 14.08
N LEU A 221 -10.32 -15.06 15.23
CA LEU A 221 -11.42 -14.98 16.20
C LEU A 221 -11.65 -13.57 16.75
N GLU A 222 -10.60 -12.75 16.86
CA GLU A 222 -10.69 -11.42 17.46
C GLU A 222 -10.36 -10.28 16.49
N SER A 223 -9.55 -10.52 15.45
CA SER A 223 -9.17 -9.51 14.46
C SER A 223 -8.89 -10.12 13.09
N ALA A 224 -9.80 -9.84 12.14
CA ALA A 224 -9.57 -10.14 10.73
C ALA A 224 -8.35 -9.37 10.16
N GLU A 225 -8.07 -8.18 10.70
CA GLU A 225 -6.92 -7.38 10.30
C GLU A 225 -5.60 -8.05 10.65
N MET A 226 -5.47 -8.58 11.88
CA MET A 226 -4.25 -9.29 12.28
C MET A 226 -4.11 -10.65 11.60
N ALA A 227 -5.22 -11.36 11.38
CA ALA A 227 -5.22 -12.58 10.59
C ALA A 227 -4.69 -12.32 9.17
N TRP A 228 -5.10 -11.21 8.53
CA TRP A 228 -4.57 -10.78 7.24
C TRP A 228 -3.08 -10.39 7.31
N ILE A 229 -2.64 -9.68 8.36
CA ILE A 229 -1.22 -9.36 8.54
C ILE A 229 -0.40 -10.63 8.71
N SER A 230 -0.94 -11.67 9.35
CA SER A 230 -0.21 -12.93 9.53
C SER A 230 0.09 -13.63 8.20
N THR A 231 -0.75 -13.45 7.17
CA THR A 231 -0.56 -14.08 5.85
C THR A 231 0.19 -13.19 4.87
N GLU A 232 -0.05 -11.89 4.89
CA GLU A 232 0.47 -10.93 3.89
C GLU A 232 1.61 -10.04 4.42
N GLY A 233 1.78 -9.96 5.74
CA GLY A 233 2.73 -9.09 6.42
C GLY A 233 2.51 -7.62 6.09
N ASN A 234 3.54 -7.00 5.50
CA ASN A 234 3.54 -5.58 5.19
C ASN A 234 3.34 -5.27 3.70
N ALA A 235 2.91 -6.27 2.91
CA ALA A 235 2.48 -6.04 1.54
C ALA A 235 1.36 -5.00 1.45
N PHE A 236 1.21 -4.37 0.30
CA PHE A 236 0.08 -3.48 0.06
C PHE A 236 -1.24 -4.23 0.25
N ASN A 237 -2.03 -3.73 1.20
CA ASN A 237 -3.40 -4.16 1.41
C ASN A 237 -4.29 -3.74 0.25
N HIS A 238 -4.11 -2.52 -0.25
CA HIS A 238 -4.76 -2.05 -1.46
C HIS A 238 -3.95 -0.96 -2.16
N ALA A 239 -4.27 -0.78 -3.43
CA ALA A 239 -3.90 0.38 -4.24
C ALA A 239 -5.19 1.10 -4.63
N THR A 240 -5.12 2.41 -4.72
CA THR A 240 -6.29 3.25 -4.99
C THR A 240 -6.08 4.11 -6.23
N ASP A 241 -7.02 4.05 -7.16
CA ASP A 241 -7.11 4.93 -8.32
C ASP A 241 -7.95 6.17 -8.03
N ARG A 242 -7.44 7.36 -8.35
CA ARG A 242 -8.18 8.62 -8.27
C ARG A 242 -8.99 8.84 -9.54
N VAL A 243 -10.31 8.79 -9.40
CA VAL A 243 -11.27 8.95 -10.50
C VAL A 243 -12.14 10.20 -10.33
N ASP A 244 -12.61 10.75 -11.44
CA ASP A 244 -13.42 11.97 -11.45
C ASP A 244 -14.76 11.81 -10.72
N ASP A 245 -15.44 10.67 -10.94
CA ASP A 245 -16.72 10.34 -10.30
C ASP A 245 -16.79 8.85 -9.94
N VAL A 246 -16.49 8.56 -8.68
CA VAL A 246 -16.53 7.20 -8.11
C VAL A 246 -17.94 6.61 -8.07
N PHE A 247 -19.01 7.42 -8.09
CA PHE A 247 -20.38 6.91 -8.13
C PHE A 247 -20.69 6.35 -9.51
N ALA A 248 -20.43 7.14 -10.56
CA ALA A 248 -20.61 6.71 -11.94
C ALA A 248 -19.74 5.48 -12.26
N LEU A 249 -18.49 5.48 -11.79
CA LEU A 249 -17.59 4.34 -11.91
C LEU A 249 -18.15 3.09 -11.21
N SER A 250 -18.63 3.23 -9.97
CA SER A 250 -19.21 2.11 -9.21
C SER A 250 -20.38 1.46 -9.96
N ASP A 251 -21.29 2.26 -10.50
CA ASP A 251 -22.44 1.77 -11.24
C ASP A 251 -22.03 1.10 -12.55
N ALA A 252 -21.05 1.66 -13.28
CA ALA A 252 -20.51 1.07 -14.49
C ALA A 252 -19.83 -0.28 -14.22
N GLU A 253 -19.02 -0.39 -13.18
CA GLU A 253 -18.35 -1.63 -12.80
C GLU A 253 -19.34 -2.70 -12.32
N LYS A 254 -20.38 -2.31 -11.56
CA LYS A 254 -21.49 -3.21 -11.20
C LYS A 254 -22.25 -3.70 -12.43
N ALA A 255 -22.50 -2.83 -13.41
CA ALA A 255 -23.17 -3.21 -14.66
C ALA A 255 -22.35 -4.22 -15.50
N LYS A 256 -21.02 -4.21 -15.36
CA LYS A 256 -20.11 -5.23 -15.93
C LYS A 256 -20.08 -6.55 -15.12
N GLY A 257 -20.83 -6.64 -14.01
CA GLY A 257 -20.83 -7.80 -13.11
C GLY A 257 -19.59 -7.90 -12.20
N ARG A 258 -18.84 -6.80 -12.03
CA ARG A 258 -17.63 -6.79 -11.20
C ARG A 258 -17.99 -6.80 -9.71
N PRO A 259 -17.13 -7.37 -8.83
CA PRO A 259 -17.44 -7.58 -7.43
C PRO A 259 -17.25 -6.30 -6.60
N MET A 260 -17.95 -5.22 -6.95
CA MET A 260 -17.91 -3.96 -6.21
C MET A 260 -18.54 -4.09 -4.82
N LYS A 261 -18.06 -3.28 -3.86
CA LYS A 261 -18.82 -2.99 -2.64
C LYS A 261 -20.20 -2.41 -3.01
N PRO A 262 -21.24 -2.69 -2.19
CA PRO A 262 -22.59 -2.21 -2.48
C PRO A 262 -22.68 -0.69 -2.43
N GLU A 263 -22.01 -0.06 -1.46
CA GLU A 263 -22.10 1.36 -1.20
C GLU A 263 -20.78 2.09 -1.52
N VAL A 264 -20.91 3.35 -1.92
CA VAL A 264 -19.82 4.32 -1.97
C VAL A 264 -19.79 5.04 -0.62
N GLU A 265 -18.67 4.93 0.07
CA GLU A 265 -18.40 5.55 1.36
C GLU A 265 -18.14 7.05 1.15
N ARG A 266 -18.67 7.88 2.05
CA ARG A 266 -18.61 9.35 1.93
C ARG A 266 -17.94 9.92 3.16
N SER A 267 -16.97 10.80 2.95
CA SER A 267 -16.33 11.45 4.07
C SER A 267 -17.28 12.40 4.79
N ARG A 268 -17.05 12.64 6.09
CA ARG A 268 -17.77 13.63 6.89
C ARG A 268 -17.66 15.04 6.29
N SER A 269 -16.56 15.34 5.61
CA SER A 269 -16.37 16.62 4.92
C SER A 269 -17.16 16.72 3.61
N GLY A 270 -17.70 15.62 3.09
CA GLY A 270 -18.35 15.56 1.78
C GLY A 270 -17.39 15.83 0.62
N ARG A 271 -16.09 15.60 0.83
CA ARG A 271 -15.01 15.91 -0.14
C ARG A 271 -14.22 14.69 -0.59
N VAL A 272 -14.27 13.58 0.14
CA VAL A 272 -13.59 12.35 -0.22
C VAL A 272 -14.62 11.24 -0.31
N PHE A 273 -14.66 10.56 -1.43
CA PHE A 273 -15.62 9.50 -1.73
C PHE A 273 -14.86 8.29 -2.20
N GLN A 274 -15.19 7.10 -1.69
CA GLN A 274 -14.44 5.91 -2.04
C GLN A 274 -15.31 4.67 -2.11
N THR A 275 -14.87 3.71 -2.90
CA THR A 275 -15.42 2.36 -2.96
C THR A 275 -14.33 1.43 -3.46
N ALA A 276 -14.56 0.13 -3.43
CA ALA A 276 -13.56 -0.84 -3.84
C ALA A 276 -14.21 -2.06 -4.47
N TYR A 277 -13.41 -2.83 -5.22
CA TYR A 277 -13.71 -4.24 -5.40
C TYR A 277 -13.60 -4.96 -4.05
N ARG A 278 -14.31 -6.08 -3.93
CA ARG A 278 -14.05 -7.06 -2.87
C ARG A 278 -12.63 -7.60 -3.02
N ALA A 279 -12.02 -7.95 -1.88
CA ALA A 279 -10.69 -8.55 -1.88
C ALA A 279 -10.68 -9.85 -2.68
N ASP A 280 -9.62 -9.98 -3.46
CA ASP A 280 -9.34 -11.20 -4.20
C ASP A 280 -8.93 -12.30 -3.21
N THR A 281 -9.44 -13.51 -3.41
CA THR A 281 -9.01 -14.67 -2.62
C THR A 281 -7.64 -15.12 -3.10
N VAL A 282 -6.73 -15.36 -2.16
CA VAL A 282 -5.37 -15.84 -2.43
C VAL A 282 -5.10 -17.15 -1.69
N ARG A 283 -4.27 -17.99 -2.28
CA ARG A 283 -3.79 -19.23 -1.63
C ARG A 283 -2.54 -18.92 -0.81
N ARG A 284 -2.54 -19.30 0.46
CA ARG A 284 -1.42 -19.11 1.38
C ARG A 284 -1.10 -20.39 2.12
N GLU A 285 0.19 -20.56 2.37
CA GLU A 285 0.72 -21.67 3.14
C GLU A 285 0.60 -21.41 4.64
N PHE A 286 0.39 -22.47 5.41
CA PHE A 286 0.36 -22.51 6.87
C PHE A 286 1.12 -23.73 7.36
N ARG A 287 1.66 -23.65 8.58
CA ARG A 287 2.20 -24.80 9.30
C ARG A 287 1.08 -25.47 10.10
N SER A 288 0.79 -26.74 9.81
CA SER A 288 -0.16 -27.55 10.58
C SER A 288 0.41 -27.97 11.94
N ALA A 289 -0.44 -28.54 12.80
CA ALA A 289 -0.06 -28.99 14.14
C ALA A 289 1.05 -30.07 14.15
N ASP A 290 1.17 -30.85 13.09
CA ASP A 290 2.20 -31.87 12.90
C ASP A 290 3.42 -31.39 12.08
N GLY A 291 3.50 -30.08 11.81
CA GLY A 291 4.64 -29.44 11.15
C GLY A 291 4.64 -29.53 9.62
N ARG A 292 3.60 -30.07 8.99
CA ARG A 292 3.46 -30.08 7.54
C ARG A 292 3.03 -28.70 7.02
N THR A 293 3.37 -28.42 5.76
CA THR A 293 2.82 -27.26 5.05
C THR A 293 1.44 -27.61 4.50
N VAL A 294 0.43 -26.82 4.84
CA VAL A 294 -0.93 -26.89 4.30
C VAL A 294 -1.26 -25.59 3.60
N THR A 295 -2.21 -25.60 2.65
CA THR A 295 -2.64 -24.40 1.93
C THR A 295 -4.08 -24.07 2.27
N ARG A 296 -4.37 -22.79 2.52
CA ARG A 296 -5.75 -22.27 2.63
C ARG A 296 -6.01 -21.14 1.67
N GLU A 297 -7.28 -20.96 1.35
CA GLU A 297 -7.81 -19.76 0.71
C GLU A 297 -8.11 -18.72 1.78
N VAL A 298 -7.48 -17.55 1.65
CA VAL A 298 -7.62 -16.42 2.57
C VAL A 298 -7.83 -15.13 1.78
N PRO A 299 -8.40 -14.08 2.39
CA PRO A 299 -8.54 -12.80 1.71
C PRO A 299 -7.16 -12.18 1.44
N GLY A 300 -6.92 -11.76 0.21
CA GLY A 300 -5.69 -11.06 -0.21
C GLY A 300 -5.85 -9.55 -0.24
N SER A 301 -5.19 -8.91 -1.19
CA SER A 301 -5.31 -7.47 -1.45
C SER A 301 -6.58 -7.15 -2.26
N PHE A 302 -6.92 -5.87 -2.38
CA PHE A 302 -8.00 -5.39 -3.24
C PHE A 302 -7.59 -4.11 -3.98
N TYR A 303 -8.41 -3.72 -4.95
CA TYR A 303 -8.26 -2.46 -5.69
C TYR A 303 -9.39 -1.50 -5.33
N GLU A 304 -9.03 -0.25 -5.07
CA GLU A 304 -9.92 0.80 -4.58
C GLU A 304 -10.00 1.97 -5.57
N PHE A 305 -11.09 2.73 -5.48
CA PHE A 305 -11.33 3.94 -6.24
C PHE A 305 -11.68 5.08 -5.30
N ILE A 306 -11.16 6.28 -5.61
CA ILE A 306 -11.39 7.47 -4.81
C ILE A 306 -11.67 8.70 -5.67
N THR A 307 -12.65 9.50 -5.28
CA THR A 307 -12.83 10.86 -5.80
C THR A 307 -12.49 11.85 -4.70
N ARG A 308 -11.54 12.75 -5.00
CA ARG A 308 -11.13 13.84 -4.10
C ARG A 308 -11.60 15.18 -4.67
N LYS A 309 -12.51 15.84 -3.97
CA LYS A 309 -12.92 17.21 -4.31
C LYS A 309 -11.83 18.20 -3.96
N ARG A 310 -11.77 19.26 -4.77
CA ARG A 310 -10.89 20.41 -4.55
C ARG A 310 -11.62 21.49 -3.78
N ALA A 311 -10.88 22.24 -2.97
CA ALA A 311 -11.34 23.45 -2.31
C ALA A 311 -10.37 24.59 -2.60
N PHE A 312 -10.89 25.82 -2.72
CA PHE A 312 -10.04 26.98 -2.87
C PHE A 312 -9.45 27.36 -1.51
N ASP A 313 -8.14 27.24 -1.37
CA ASP A 313 -7.40 27.73 -0.20
C ASP A 313 -7.22 29.24 -0.35
N GLN A 314 -7.86 30.00 0.55
CA GLN A 314 -7.80 31.47 0.51
C GLN A 314 -6.43 32.03 0.90
N LYS A 315 -5.68 31.32 1.75
CA LYS A 315 -4.36 31.77 2.23
C LYS A 315 -3.31 31.57 1.13
N GLU A 316 -3.29 30.38 0.54
CA GLU A 316 -2.37 30.02 -0.54
C GLU A 316 -2.87 30.49 -1.92
N ARG A 317 -4.08 31.07 -1.97
CA ARG A 317 -4.75 31.60 -3.18
C ARG A 317 -4.78 30.60 -4.36
N ARG A 318 -4.97 29.32 -4.07
CA ARG A 318 -4.97 28.24 -5.07
C ARG A 318 -5.98 27.15 -4.73
N TRP A 319 -6.44 26.44 -5.76
CA TRP A 319 -7.26 25.24 -5.59
C TRP A 319 -6.41 24.07 -5.09
N GLN A 320 -6.79 23.48 -3.97
CA GLN A 320 -6.13 22.34 -3.35
C GLN A 320 -7.06 21.13 -3.29
N THR A 321 -6.53 19.96 -3.59
CA THR A 321 -7.20 18.68 -3.45
C THR A 321 -7.27 18.29 -1.97
N ASP A 322 -8.40 17.75 -1.49
CA ASP A 322 -8.50 17.21 -0.13
C ASP A 322 -7.77 15.87 -0.03
N LEU A 323 -6.49 15.91 0.38
CA LEU A 323 -5.60 14.75 0.49
C LEU A 323 -5.82 13.92 1.76
N ARG A 324 -6.75 14.32 2.63
CA ARG A 324 -7.05 13.59 3.87
C ARG A 324 -7.77 12.29 3.58
N PHE A 325 -7.74 11.41 4.56
CA PHE A 325 -8.52 10.19 4.61
C PHE A 325 -9.70 10.40 5.55
N ASP A 326 -10.77 9.63 5.42
CA ASP A 326 -11.78 9.59 6.47
C ASP A 326 -11.53 8.40 7.39
N ALA A 327 -11.48 8.66 8.70
CA ALA A 327 -11.39 7.61 9.71
C ALA A 327 -12.60 6.66 9.70
N GLY A 328 -13.79 7.13 9.27
CA GLY A 328 -14.99 6.29 9.14
C GLY A 328 -14.91 5.28 7.98
N ASN A 329 -14.13 5.60 6.96
CA ASN A 329 -13.98 4.85 5.72
C ASN A 329 -12.98 3.68 5.83
N ALA A 330 -12.09 3.71 6.83
CA ALA A 330 -11.13 2.62 7.08
C ALA A 330 -11.78 1.35 7.67
N THR A 331 -13.12 1.28 7.77
CA THR A 331 -13.84 0.15 8.34
C THR A 331 -14.73 -0.53 7.30
N GLY A 332 -14.58 -1.84 7.08
CA GLY A 332 -15.59 -2.63 6.37
C GLY A 332 -15.13 -3.59 5.28
N ILE A 333 -13.83 -3.70 4.97
CA ILE A 333 -13.38 -4.62 3.90
C ILE A 333 -13.53 -6.09 4.30
N PHE A 334 -13.24 -6.45 5.56
CA PHE A 334 -13.32 -7.84 6.04
C PHE A 334 -14.70 -8.27 6.55
N LYS A 335 -15.67 -7.36 6.65
CA LYS A 335 -17.03 -7.72 7.10
C LYS A 335 -17.77 -8.65 6.12
N MET A 336 -17.23 -8.89 4.92
CA MET A 336 -17.91 -9.63 3.85
C MET A 336 -17.26 -10.97 3.49
N THR A 337 -16.08 -11.31 4.04
CA THR A 337 -15.48 -12.65 3.88
C THR A 337 -16.04 -13.65 4.89
N ALA A 338 -16.63 -13.16 5.98
CA ALA A 338 -17.39 -13.98 6.94
C ALA A 338 -18.65 -14.62 6.31
N SER A 339 -19.11 -14.13 5.15
CA SER A 339 -20.32 -14.63 4.48
C SER A 339 -20.12 -15.92 3.68
N ALA A 340 -18.88 -16.37 3.48
CA ALA A 340 -18.57 -17.56 2.69
C ALA A 340 -18.36 -18.83 3.54
N ALA A 341 -18.39 -18.72 4.87
CA ALA A 341 -18.38 -19.85 5.78
C ALA A 341 -19.79 -20.07 6.37
N LYS A 342 -20.65 -20.74 5.60
CA LYS A 342 -21.83 -21.44 6.13
C LYS A 342 -21.93 -22.81 5.51
#